data_AF-A0A3D0QER6-F1
#
_entry.id   AF-A0A3D0QER6-F1
#
_cell.length_a   1.000
_cell.length_b   1.000
_cell.length_c   1.000
_cell.angle_alpha   90.00
_cell.angle_beta   90.00
_cell.angle_gamma   90.00
#
_symmetry.space_group_name_H-M   'P 1'
#
loop_
_entity.id
_entity.type
_entity.pdbx_description
1 polymer ?
#
loop_
_entity_poly.entity_id
_entity_poly.type
_entity_poly.pdbx_seq_one_letter_code
_entity_poly.pdbx_strand_id
1 'polypeptide(L)'
;MVWEYLEMLRRQTRSIQDITDVKELRQTICLCILLAVTTVEAFMNLFFQVLVNKPEFAAQQASILDSLKQRRSLDYKVKNWPNELFGKGIDLTQGIGKEFESLKGLRNKLMHFTSSEDVNIEGVTLHNVSDISFYDNLTAKEAYDAEHTAACFIEEILKLSGLTDSSLQGRMLHWTGLPNAAILRAGDETTRNT
;
A
#
# COMPACT_ATOMS: atom_id res chain seq x y z
N MET A 1 -13.76 5.92 4.76
CA MET A 1 -13.06 4.62 4.87
C MET A 1 -11.65 4.67 4.28
N VAL A 2 -11.43 4.66 2.95
CA VAL A 2 -10.05 4.70 2.38
C VAL A 2 -9.27 5.94 2.83
N TRP A 3 -9.91 7.12 2.76
CA TRP A 3 -9.29 8.38 3.19
C TRP A 3 -8.97 8.38 4.69
N GLU A 4 -9.74 7.68 5.53
CA GLU A 4 -9.49 7.60 6.98
C GLU A 4 -8.24 6.76 7.27
N TYR A 5 -8.02 5.69 6.50
CA TYR A 5 -6.79 4.90 6.59
C TYR A 5 -5.57 5.70 6.14
N LEU A 6 -5.67 6.45 5.04
CA LEU A 6 -4.60 7.36 4.63
C LEU A 6 -4.35 8.48 5.62
N GLU A 7 -5.40 9.03 6.24
CA GLU A 7 -5.24 10.07 7.26
C GLU A 7 -4.63 9.52 8.55
N MET A 8 -4.93 8.27 8.91
CA MET A 8 -4.23 7.58 10.00
C MET A 8 -2.76 7.34 9.63
N LEU A 9 -2.48 6.89 8.41
CA LEU A 9 -1.12 6.68 7.92
C LEU A 9 -0.30 7.97 7.99
N ARG A 10 -0.82 9.08 7.44
CA ARG A 10 -0.20 10.41 7.53
C ARG A 10 0.12 10.84 8.93
N ARG A 11 -0.82 10.64 9.86
CA ARG A 11 -0.62 11.01 11.27
C ARG A 11 0.55 10.24 11.89
N GLN A 12 0.63 8.94 11.60
CA GLN A 12 1.74 8.09 12.06
C GLN A 12 3.06 8.46 11.39
N THR A 13 3.05 8.73 10.09
CA THR A 13 4.25 9.17 9.37
C THR A 13 4.78 10.51 9.91
N ARG A 14 3.90 11.46 10.24
CA ARG A 14 4.29 12.75 10.83
C ARG A 14 4.86 12.63 12.23
N SER A 15 4.34 11.70 13.05
CA SER A 15 4.83 11.54 14.43
C SER A 15 6.22 10.92 14.51
N ILE A 16 6.71 10.26 13.45
CA ILE A 16 8.02 9.60 13.42
C ILE A 16 9.16 10.52 13.83
N GLN A 17 9.13 11.79 13.41
CA GLN A 17 10.19 12.75 13.73
C GLN A 17 10.27 13.08 15.24
N ASP A 18 9.18 12.86 15.97
CA ASP A 18 9.06 13.17 17.39
C ASP A 18 9.38 11.96 18.29
N ILE A 19 9.56 10.76 17.70
CA ILE A 19 9.82 9.52 18.44
C ILE A 19 11.33 9.39 18.69
N THR A 20 11.70 9.35 19.96
CA THR A 20 13.10 9.16 20.39
C THR A 20 13.43 7.72 20.75
N ASP A 21 12.44 6.92 21.15
CA ASP A 21 12.64 5.50 21.47
C ASP A 21 12.73 4.66 20.18
N VAL A 22 13.86 3.96 20.02
CA VAL A 22 14.16 3.17 18.81
C VAL A 22 13.20 2.01 18.61
N LYS A 23 12.64 1.44 19.70
CA LYS A 23 11.68 0.34 19.60
C LYS A 23 10.32 0.87 19.15
N GLU A 24 9.85 1.96 19.74
CA GLU A 24 8.62 2.66 19.35
C GLU A 24 8.68 3.15 17.90
N LEU A 25 9.83 3.68 17.48
CA LEU A 25 10.06 4.13 16.11
C LEU A 25 9.86 2.98 15.11
N ARG A 26 10.53 1.83 15.34
CA ARG A 26 10.40 0.64 14.48
C ARG A 26 8.98 0.07 14.46
N GLN A 27 8.30 0.07 15.60
CA GLN A 27 6.89 -0.35 15.67
C GLN A 27 6.01 0.57 14.83
N THR A 28 6.23 1.88 14.92
CA THR A 28 5.49 2.89 14.14
C THR A 28 5.74 2.74 12.65
N ILE A 29 7.00 2.54 12.22
CA ILE A 29 7.35 2.29 10.81
C ILE A 29 6.67 1.01 10.30
N CYS A 30 6.70 -0.07 11.08
CA CYS A 30 6.03 -1.32 10.73
C CYS A 30 4.52 -1.13 10.54
N LEU A 31 3.88 -0.38 11.45
CA LEU A 31 2.46 -0.04 11.33
C LEU A 31 2.18 0.79 10.07
N CYS A 32 3.04 1.74 9.71
CA CYS A 32 2.90 2.52 8.47
C CYS A 32 2.92 1.61 7.23
N ILE A 33 3.88 0.68 7.15
CA ILE A 33 4.00 -0.26 6.02
C ILE A 33 2.76 -1.15 5.91
N LEU A 34 2.30 -1.72 7.02
CA LEU A 34 1.11 -2.58 7.06
C LEU A 34 -0.15 -1.81 6.65
N LEU A 35 -0.31 -0.60 7.18
CA LEU A 35 -1.46 0.24 6.92
C LEU A 35 -1.49 0.73 5.46
N ALA A 36 -0.33 1.05 4.87
CA ALA A 36 -0.22 1.46 3.47
C ALA A 36 -0.73 0.36 2.51
N VAL A 37 -0.27 -0.88 2.67
CA VAL A 37 -0.74 -2.01 1.85
C VAL A 37 -2.23 -2.28 2.07
N THR A 38 -2.67 -2.25 3.33
CA THR A 38 -4.09 -2.44 3.70
C THR A 38 -4.99 -1.38 3.08
N THR A 39 -4.52 -0.13 3.05
CA THR A 39 -5.22 1.01 2.45
C THR A 39 -5.44 0.78 0.96
N VAL A 40 -4.39 0.39 0.23
CA VAL A 40 -4.50 0.11 -1.21
C VAL A 40 -5.44 -1.07 -1.46
N GLU A 41 -5.39 -2.11 -0.63
CA GLU A 41 -6.33 -3.23 -0.76
C GLU A 41 -7.79 -2.82 -0.51
N ALA A 42 -8.05 -2.03 0.53
CA ALA A 42 -9.38 -1.50 0.81
C ALA A 42 -9.89 -0.63 -0.35
N PHE A 43 -9.02 0.21 -0.92
CA PHE A 43 -9.33 1.00 -2.11
C PHE A 43 -9.67 0.11 -3.29
N MET A 44 -8.83 -0.86 -3.64
CA MET A 44 -9.08 -1.78 -4.76
C MET A 44 -10.42 -2.47 -4.62
N ASN A 45 -10.74 -3.00 -3.44
CA ASN A 45 -12.02 -3.65 -3.17
C ASN A 45 -13.21 -2.70 -3.41
N LEU A 46 -13.18 -1.52 -2.79
CA LEU A 46 -14.30 -0.58 -2.85
C LEU A 46 -14.45 0.06 -4.24
N PHE A 47 -13.34 0.50 -4.84
CA PHE A 47 -13.34 1.17 -6.13
C PHE A 47 -13.87 0.26 -7.24
N PHE A 48 -13.34 -0.96 -7.35
CA PHE A 48 -13.80 -1.90 -8.38
C PHE A 48 -15.22 -2.37 -8.13
N GLN A 49 -15.62 -2.55 -6.85
CA GLN A 49 -17.02 -2.84 -6.52
C GLN A 49 -17.96 -1.72 -6.96
N VAL A 50 -17.60 -0.45 -6.77
CA VAL A 50 -18.39 0.69 -7.25
C VAL A 50 -18.45 0.70 -8.78
N LEU A 51 -17.33 0.46 -9.46
CA LEU A 51 -17.28 0.49 -10.92
C LEU A 51 -18.16 -0.57 -11.58
N VAL A 52 -18.13 -1.81 -11.10
CA VAL A 52 -18.91 -2.88 -11.73
C VAL A 52 -20.42 -2.75 -11.57
N ASN A 53 -20.89 -1.78 -10.77
CA ASN A 53 -22.30 -1.42 -10.71
C ASN A 53 -22.71 -0.39 -11.78
N LYS A 54 -21.77 0.13 -12.58
CA LYS A 54 -22.08 1.00 -13.71
C LYS A 54 -22.48 0.18 -14.94
N PRO A 55 -23.42 0.68 -15.77
CA PRO A 55 -23.85 -0.01 -16.98
C PRO A 55 -22.72 -0.35 -17.97
N GLU A 56 -21.71 0.51 -18.05
CA GLU A 56 -20.55 0.34 -18.96
C GLU A 56 -19.69 -0.89 -18.63
N PHE A 57 -19.77 -1.44 -17.41
CA PHE A 57 -19.00 -2.60 -16.95
C PHE A 57 -19.88 -3.83 -16.67
N ALA A 58 -21.11 -3.86 -17.19
CA ALA A 58 -22.06 -4.95 -16.93
C ALA A 58 -21.51 -6.33 -17.34
N ALA A 59 -20.68 -6.41 -18.39
CA ALA A 59 -20.09 -7.66 -18.86
C ALA A 59 -19.08 -8.26 -17.85
N GLN A 60 -18.36 -7.44 -17.11
CA GLN A 60 -17.33 -7.85 -16.14
C GLN A 60 -17.88 -8.03 -14.72
N GLN A 61 -19.13 -7.59 -14.47
CA GLN A 61 -19.70 -7.53 -13.12
C GLN A 61 -19.67 -8.87 -12.39
N ALA A 62 -20.09 -9.96 -13.04
CA ALA A 62 -20.13 -11.28 -12.41
C ALA A 62 -18.74 -11.77 -11.96
N SER A 63 -17.73 -11.57 -12.79
CA SER A 63 -16.35 -12.02 -12.54
C SER A 63 -15.72 -11.29 -11.34
N ILE A 64 -15.88 -9.96 -11.26
CA ILE A 64 -15.33 -9.17 -10.16
C ILE A 64 -16.07 -9.44 -8.85
N LEU A 65 -17.41 -9.55 -8.89
CA LEU A 65 -18.19 -9.88 -7.70
C LEU A 65 -17.87 -11.29 -7.19
N ASP A 66 -17.62 -12.25 -8.07
CA ASP A 66 -17.14 -13.58 -7.68
C ASP A 66 -15.74 -13.52 -7.07
N SER A 67 -14.80 -12.77 -7.69
CA SER A 67 -13.46 -12.55 -7.13
C SER A 67 -13.49 -11.92 -5.73
N LEU A 68 -14.42 -10.99 -5.49
CA LEU A 68 -14.65 -10.39 -4.17
C LEU A 68 -15.18 -11.43 -3.17
N LYS A 69 -16.16 -12.26 -3.56
CA LYS A 69 -16.71 -13.33 -2.71
C LYS A 69 -15.64 -14.36 -2.33
N GLN A 70 -14.78 -14.71 -3.28
CA GLN A 70 -13.66 -15.64 -3.07
C GLN A 70 -12.50 -15.03 -2.30
N ARG A 71 -12.56 -13.74 -1.94
CA ARG A 71 -11.50 -13.01 -1.23
C ARG A 71 -10.15 -13.19 -1.91
N ARG A 72 -10.12 -13.03 -3.24
CA ARG A 72 -8.86 -13.11 -4.01
C ARG A 72 -7.82 -12.16 -3.43
N SER A 73 -6.55 -12.56 -3.51
CA SER A 73 -5.44 -11.79 -2.94
C SER A 73 -5.29 -10.42 -3.60
N LEU A 74 -4.68 -9.47 -2.89
CA LEU A 74 -4.33 -8.16 -3.45
C LEU A 74 -3.52 -8.28 -4.76
N ASP A 75 -2.57 -9.22 -4.81
CA ASP A 75 -1.78 -9.50 -6.02
C ASP A 75 -2.65 -9.86 -7.22
N TYR A 76 -3.67 -10.69 -7.01
CA TYR A 76 -4.61 -11.03 -8.07
C TYR A 76 -5.37 -9.79 -8.52
N LYS A 77 -5.87 -8.97 -7.59
CA LYS A 77 -6.66 -7.76 -7.89
C LYS A 77 -5.85 -6.77 -8.72
N VAL A 78 -4.63 -6.47 -8.29
CA VAL A 78 -3.73 -5.51 -8.94
C VAL A 78 -3.37 -5.94 -10.36
N LYS A 79 -3.11 -7.24 -10.57
CA LYS A 79 -2.70 -7.76 -11.89
C LYS A 79 -3.87 -7.88 -12.87
N ASN A 80 -5.06 -8.26 -12.38
CA ASN A 80 -6.15 -8.69 -13.26
C ASN A 80 -7.27 -7.66 -13.39
N TRP A 81 -7.70 -7.03 -12.30
CA TRP A 81 -8.91 -6.19 -12.32
C TRP A 81 -8.77 -4.95 -13.20
N PRO A 82 -7.67 -4.16 -13.17
CA PRO A 82 -7.52 -3.03 -14.08
C PRO A 82 -7.57 -3.44 -15.54
N ASN A 83 -6.90 -4.54 -15.90
CA ASN A 83 -6.89 -5.05 -17.27
C ASN A 83 -8.28 -5.54 -17.71
N GLU A 84 -9.01 -6.22 -16.82
CA GLU A 84 -10.35 -6.74 -17.09
C GLU A 84 -11.37 -5.63 -17.35
N LEU A 85 -11.32 -4.53 -16.59
CA LEU A 85 -12.27 -3.41 -16.75
C LEU A 85 -11.81 -2.38 -17.78
N PHE A 86 -10.53 -2.03 -17.81
CA PHE A 86 -10.02 -0.90 -18.60
C PHE A 86 -9.26 -1.32 -19.86
N GLY A 87 -9.03 -2.62 -20.06
CA GLY A 87 -8.22 -3.16 -21.16
C GLY A 87 -6.72 -2.88 -21.03
N LYS A 88 -6.28 -2.34 -19.89
CA LYS A 88 -4.88 -2.03 -19.58
C LYS A 88 -4.58 -2.24 -18.10
N GLY A 89 -3.39 -2.79 -17.82
CA GLY A 89 -2.89 -3.00 -16.47
C GLY A 89 -1.97 -1.87 -16.00
N ILE A 90 -1.68 -1.85 -14.70
CA ILE A 90 -0.56 -1.09 -14.16
C ILE A 90 0.75 -1.82 -14.47
N ASP A 91 1.80 -1.08 -14.81
CA ASP A 91 3.13 -1.65 -14.99
C ASP A 91 3.78 -1.90 -13.63
N LEU A 92 3.93 -3.17 -13.27
CA LEU A 92 4.51 -3.60 -11.99
C LEU A 92 6.04 -3.70 -12.01
N THR A 93 6.67 -3.42 -13.16
CA THR A 93 8.12 -3.56 -13.34
C THR A 93 8.86 -2.23 -13.27
N GLN A 94 8.15 -1.11 -13.35
CA GLN A 94 8.69 0.24 -13.28
C GLN A 94 7.73 1.22 -12.60
N GLY A 95 8.23 2.41 -12.27
CA GLY A 95 7.46 3.48 -11.63
C GLY A 95 6.73 3.04 -10.36
N ILE A 96 5.55 3.62 -10.14
CA ILE A 96 4.75 3.41 -8.94
C ILE A 96 4.27 1.96 -8.74
N GLY A 97 4.09 1.19 -9.82
CA GLY A 97 3.75 -0.22 -9.71
C GLY A 97 4.90 -1.04 -9.11
N LYS A 98 6.14 -0.77 -9.53
CA LYS A 98 7.35 -1.39 -8.94
C LYS A 98 7.54 -0.99 -7.47
N GLU A 99 7.30 0.27 -7.15
CA GLU A 99 7.37 0.77 -5.77
C GLU A 99 6.35 0.05 -4.88
N PHE A 100 5.13 -0.15 -5.38
CA PHE A 100 4.11 -0.89 -4.65
C PHE A 100 4.42 -2.38 -4.51
N GLU A 101 4.97 -3.03 -5.54
CA GLU A 101 5.49 -4.40 -5.41
C GLU A 101 6.59 -4.48 -4.34
N SER A 102 7.49 -3.49 -4.30
CA SER A 102 8.54 -3.39 -3.29
C SER A 102 7.95 -3.23 -1.89
N LEU A 103 6.96 -2.35 -1.72
CA LEU A 103 6.24 -2.14 -0.46
C LEU A 103 5.53 -3.40 0.04
N LYS A 104 4.85 -4.14 -0.85
CA LYS A 104 4.29 -5.46 -0.49
C LYS A 104 5.38 -6.44 -0.08
N GLY A 105 6.53 -6.40 -0.75
CA GLY A 105 7.71 -7.18 -0.37
C GLY A 105 8.19 -6.86 1.04
N LEU A 106 8.29 -5.57 1.40
CA LEU A 106 8.64 -5.13 2.76
C LEU A 106 7.61 -5.64 3.78
N ARG A 107 6.31 -5.49 3.49
CA ARG A 107 5.23 -6.03 4.33
C ARG A 107 5.38 -7.53 4.53
N ASN A 108 5.64 -8.27 3.46
CA ASN A 108 5.78 -9.73 3.53
C ASN A 108 6.99 -10.13 4.38
N LYS A 109 8.12 -9.42 4.28
CA LYS A 109 9.28 -9.65 5.16
C LYS A 109 8.96 -9.40 6.65
N LEU A 110 8.13 -8.40 6.95
CA LEU A 110 7.68 -8.11 8.32
C LEU A 110 6.70 -9.16 8.87
N MET A 111 5.90 -9.78 8.00
CA MET A 111 4.88 -10.75 8.40
C MET A 111 5.36 -12.20 8.34
N HIS A 112 6.29 -12.50 7.45
CA HIS A 112 6.82 -13.82 7.18
C HIS A 112 8.31 -13.82 7.47
N PHE A 113 8.65 -14.15 8.70
CA PHE A 113 10.03 -14.35 9.09
C PHE A 113 10.59 -15.58 8.37
N THR A 114 11.65 -15.39 7.60
CA THR A 114 12.41 -16.52 7.06
C THR A 114 13.36 -17.02 8.13
N SER A 115 13.27 -18.32 8.41
CA SER A 115 14.07 -18.98 9.41
C SER A 115 15.38 -19.50 8.83
N SER A 116 16.51 -19.16 9.43
CA SER A 116 17.81 -19.68 8.99
C SER A 116 18.67 -20.27 10.10
N GLU A 117 18.35 -20.04 11.38
CA GLU A 117 19.21 -20.44 12.49
C GLU A 117 18.42 -21.01 13.67
N ASP A 118 19.00 -22.00 14.34
CA ASP A 118 18.46 -22.56 15.58
C ASP A 118 19.07 -21.79 16.77
N VAL A 119 18.25 -21.36 17.73
CA VAL A 119 18.72 -20.68 18.95
C VAL A 119 18.41 -21.55 20.17
N ASN A 120 19.39 -21.75 21.03
CA ASN A 120 19.19 -22.42 22.30
C ASN A 120 18.89 -21.39 23.40
N ILE A 121 17.68 -21.44 23.96
CA ILE A 121 17.28 -20.62 25.11
C ILE A 121 16.93 -21.57 26.26
N GLU A 122 17.68 -21.50 27.35
CA GLU A 122 17.44 -22.27 28.59
C GLU A 122 17.28 -23.79 28.37
N GLY A 123 18.04 -24.36 27.42
CA GLY A 123 18.00 -25.79 27.11
C GLY A 123 16.89 -26.19 26.12
N VAL A 124 16.07 -25.24 25.67
CA VAL A 124 15.12 -25.42 24.57
C VAL A 124 15.78 -24.94 23.28
N THR A 125 15.94 -25.84 22.31
CA THR A 125 16.37 -25.46 20.96
C THR A 125 15.15 -24.95 20.19
N LEU A 126 15.08 -23.64 20.01
CA LEU A 126 14.17 -23.03 19.07
C LEU A 126 14.74 -23.27 17.69
N HIS A 127 14.22 -24.28 17.01
CA HIS A 127 14.55 -24.46 15.61
C HIS A 127 13.97 -23.31 14.80
N ASN A 128 14.68 -22.87 13.77
CA ASN A 128 14.15 -21.91 12.81
C ASN A 128 13.79 -20.54 13.40
N VAL A 129 14.66 -19.97 14.25
CA VAL A 129 14.46 -18.60 14.75
C VAL A 129 14.47 -17.60 13.60
N SER A 130 13.44 -16.77 13.63
CA SER A 130 13.17 -15.68 12.71
C SER A 130 14.37 -14.74 12.57
N ASP A 131 14.85 -14.54 11.35
CA ASP A 131 15.74 -13.41 11.05
C ASP A 131 14.95 -12.09 11.22
N ILE A 132 15.17 -11.44 12.36
CA ILE A 132 14.59 -10.14 12.69
C ILE A 132 15.47 -8.97 12.24
N SER A 133 16.63 -9.23 11.60
CA SER A 133 17.56 -8.18 11.18
C SER A 133 16.89 -7.18 10.23
N PHE A 134 15.94 -7.62 9.42
CA PHE A 134 15.16 -6.72 8.58
C PHE A 134 14.35 -5.70 9.41
N TYR A 135 13.71 -6.16 10.49
CA TYR A 135 12.97 -5.29 11.41
C TYR A 135 13.92 -4.33 12.14
N ASP A 136 15.11 -4.80 12.51
CA ASP A 136 16.11 -3.98 13.19
C ASP A 136 16.70 -2.87 12.31
N ASN A 137 16.67 -3.06 10.99
CA ASN A 137 17.20 -2.12 10.00
C ASN A 137 16.14 -1.15 9.40
N LEU A 138 14.91 -1.16 9.91
CA LEU A 138 13.87 -0.21 9.46
C LEU A 138 14.28 1.24 9.75
N THR A 139 14.07 2.13 8.79
CA THR A 139 14.33 3.56 8.92
C THR A 139 13.05 4.39 8.75
N ALA A 140 13.11 5.66 9.11
CA ALA A 140 11.99 6.58 8.91
C ALA A 140 11.60 6.68 7.41
N LYS A 141 12.57 6.50 6.50
CA LYS A 141 12.35 6.57 5.06
C LYS A 141 11.30 5.56 4.59
N GLU A 142 11.32 4.33 5.11
CA GLU A 142 10.34 3.31 4.71
C GLU A 142 8.90 3.71 5.06
N ALA A 143 8.67 4.48 6.12
CA ALA A 143 7.34 4.96 6.46
C ALA A 143 6.86 6.07 5.52
N TYR A 144 7.75 7.03 5.20
CA TYR A 144 7.46 8.07 4.22
C TYR A 144 7.19 7.50 2.82
N ASP A 145 8.05 6.58 2.38
CA ASP A 145 7.88 5.87 1.12
C ASP A 145 6.56 5.08 1.11
N ALA A 146 6.21 4.39 2.20
CA ALA A 146 4.95 3.65 2.29
C ALA A 146 3.71 4.54 2.12
N GLU A 147 3.69 5.71 2.77
CA GLU A 147 2.62 6.70 2.59
C GLU A 147 2.55 7.19 1.14
N HIS A 148 3.68 7.63 0.60
CA HIS A 148 3.77 8.16 -0.76
C HIS A 148 3.31 7.12 -1.79
N THR A 149 3.88 5.92 -1.72
CA THR A 149 3.57 4.81 -2.63
C THR A 149 2.08 4.44 -2.58
N ALA A 150 1.46 4.38 -1.39
CA ALA A 150 0.03 4.08 -1.29
C ALA A 150 -0.84 5.13 -1.98
N ALA A 151 -0.53 6.42 -1.76
CA ALA A 151 -1.29 7.52 -2.34
C ALA A 151 -1.12 7.60 -3.87
N CYS A 152 0.11 7.49 -4.36
CA CYS A 152 0.40 7.53 -5.79
C CYS A 152 -0.10 6.28 -6.53
N PHE A 153 -0.12 5.11 -5.89
CA PHE A 153 -0.70 3.91 -6.50
C PHE A 153 -2.22 4.07 -6.71
N ILE A 154 -2.93 4.66 -5.74
CA ILE A 154 -4.37 4.98 -5.89
C ILE A 154 -4.58 5.94 -7.06
N GLU A 155 -3.74 6.99 -7.15
CA GLU A 155 -3.78 7.93 -8.26
C GLU A 155 -3.60 7.23 -9.62
N GLU A 156 -2.66 6.30 -9.72
CA GLU A 156 -2.37 5.57 -10.95
C GLU A 156 -3.56 4.71 -11.39
N ILE A 157 -4.23 4.02 -10.45
CA ILE A 157 -5.45 3.27 -10.76
C ILE A 157 -6.57 4.20 -11.23
N LEU A 158 -6.70 5.38 -10.62
CA LEU A 158 -7.67 6.38 -11.05
C LEU A 158 -7.37 6.91 -12.46
N LYS A 159 -6.10 7.16 -12.81
CA LYS A 159 -5.67 7.52 -14.17
C LYS A 159 -5.98 6.41 -15.17
N LEU A 160 -5.74 5.15 -14.80
CA LEU A 160 -6.05 4.00 -15.65
C LEU A 160 -7.54 3.92 -16.00
N SER A 161 -8.42 4.33 -15.09
CA SER A 161 -9.87 4.39 -15.34
C SER A 161 -10.31 5.44 -16.38
N GLY A 162 -9.38 6.24 -16.92
CA GLY A 162 -9.65 7.22 -17.98
C GLY A 162 -10.09 8.61 -17.47
N LEU A 163 -9.81 8.93 -16.21
CA LEU A 163 -10.11 10.25 -15.65
C LEU A 163 -9.22 11.34 -16.26
N THR A 164 -9.80 12.48 -16.59
CA THR A 164 -9.07 13.70 -16.96
C THR A 164 -8.44 14.36 -15.73
N ASP A 165 -7.41 15.18 -15.90
CA ASP A 165 -6.71 15.86 -14.79
C ASP A 165 -7.64 16.66 -13.87
N SER A 166 -8.63 17.36 -14.43
CA SER A 166 -9.61 18.12 -13.65
C SER A 166 -10.52 17.22 -12.80
N SER A 167 -10.92 16.06 -13.34
CA SER A 167 -11.71 15.07 -12.60
C SER A 167 -10.86 14.27 -11.61
N LEU A 168 -9.57 14.07 -11.90
CA LEU A 168 -8.63 13.37 -11.05
C LEU A 168 -8.45 14.09 -9.71
N GLN A 169 -8.37 15.43 -9.70
CA GLN A 169 -8.25 16.18 -8.43
C GLN A 169 -9.42 15.94 -7.48
N GLY A 170 -10.66 16.02 -7.98
CA GLY A 170 -11.86 15.78 -7.17
C GLY A 170 -11.94 14.32 -6.70
N ARG A 171 -11.53 13.37 -7.54
CA ARG A 171 -11.51 11.94 -7.19
C ARG A 171 -10.42 11.62 -6.17
N MET A 172 -9.23 12.20 -6.31
CA MET A 172 -8.16 12.08 -5.32
C MET A 172 -8.60 12.64 -3.97
N LEU A 173 -9.24 13.82 -3.94
CA LEU A 173 -9.77 14.38 -2.69
C LEU A 173 -10.79 13.43 -2.04
N HIS A 174 -11.70 12.86 -2.83
CA HIS A 174 -12.71 11.92 -2.33
C HIS A 174 -12.11 10.64 -1.74
N TRP A 175 -11.11 10.04 -2.42
CA TRP A 175 -10.54 8.76 -2.00
C TRP A 175 -9.42 8.89 -0.97
N THR A 176 -8.66 9.97 -1.02
CA THR A 176 -7.45 10.15 -0.22
C THR A 176 -7.53 11.28 0.80
N GLY A 177 -8.55 12.13 0.75
CA GLY A 177 -8.66 13.32 1.59
C GLY A 177 -7.71 14.46 1.19
N LEU A 178 -6.88 14.29 0.14
CA LEU A 178 -5.99 15.32 -0.39
C LEU A 178 -6.14 15.47 -1.91
N PRO A 179 -5.96 16.68 -2.46
CA PRO A 179 -5.82 16.85 -3.90
C PRO A 179 -4.48 16.28 -4.38
N ASN A 180 -4.41 15.86 -5.65
CA ASN A 180 -3.21 15.27 -6.26
C ASN A 180 -1.92 16.10 -6.02
N ALA A 181 -2.00 17.42 -6.22
CA ALA A 181 -0.85 18.32 -6.03
C ALA A 181 -0.26 18.32 -4.60
N ALA A 182 -1.04 17.95 -3.57
CA ALA A 182 -0.53 17.86 -2.20
C ALA A 182 0.21 16.54 -1.92
N ILE A 183 -0.09 15.48 -2.68
CA ILE A 183 0.55 14.16 -2.55
C ILE A 183 1.93 14.18 -3.17
N LEU A 184 2.09 14.84 -4.33
CA LEU A 184 3.37 14.98 -5.01
C LEU A 184 4.37 15.83 -4.20
N ARG A 185 3.90 16.88 -3.53
CA ARG A 185 4.75 17.74 -2.68
C ARG A 185 5.27 17.05 -1.43
N ALA A 186 4.50 16.11 -0.86
CA ALA A 186 4.93 15.34 0.31
C ALA A 186 6.14 14.44 0.02
N GLY A 187 6.29 13.95 -1.22
CA GLY A 187 7.47 13.17 -1.65
C GLY A 187 8.72 14.02 -1.95
N ASP A 188 8.53 15.28 -2.37
CA ASP A 188 9.64 16.21 -2.65
C ASP A 188 10.25 16.83 -1.38
N GLU A 189 9.46 16.99 -0.31
CA GLU A 189 9.98 17.52 0.97
C GLU A 189 10.78 16.46 1.76
N THR A 190 10.47 15.17 1.59
CA THR A 190 11.19 14.06 2.23
C THR A 190 12.56 13.80 1.60
N THR A 191 12.75 14.13 0.31
CA THR A 191 14.06 14.06 -0.37
C THR A 191 15.00 15.22 -0.03
N ARG A 192 14.50 16.30 0.59
CA ARG A 192 15.32 17.47 0.97
C ARG A 192 15.88 17.43 2.39
N ASN A 193 15.40 16.52 3.23
CA ASN A 193 15.80 16.41 4.65
C ASN A 193 16.68 15.17 4.95
N THR A 194 17.15 14.47 3.92
CA THR A 194 18.19 13.42 3.99
C THR A 194 19.50 13.92 3.39
#